data_AF-A0A250IQH7-F1
#
_entry.id   AF-A0A250IQH7-F1
#
_cell.length_a   1.000
_cell.length_b   1.000
_cell.length_c   1.000
_cell.angle_alpha   90.00
_cell.angle_beta   90.00
_cell.angle_gamma   90.00
#
_symmetry.space_group_name_H-M   'P 1'
#
loop_
_entity.id
_entity.type
_entity.pdbx_description
1 polymer ?
#
loop_
_entity_poly.entity_id
_entity_poly.type
_entity_poly.pdbx_seq_one_letter_code
_entity_poly.pdbx_strand_id
1 'polypeptide(L)'
;MAICDTWPAYRQDWCVIHRDAGYTLLVTDGLSNPFISRMEPSVGFGLEFALETDQPLKAVGESWPFMILERVANEAVTHERVREGAKMGLFSLAVSGKGLPKSLVNEDGQVGVLLGVESRTLPRQFSTPFGEVRLVTIKALLPTEWEYVLKVGHQPHGPSGFRRLVRAQYLALPELIHDIDTRPG
;
A
#
# COMPACT_ATOMS: atom_id res chain seq x y z
N MET A 1 -6.05 -24.66 15.68
CA MET A 1 -6.62 -23.64 16.59
C MET A 1 -5.96 -22.32 16.18
N ALA A 2 -6.67 -21.43 15.47
CA ALA A 2 -6.08 -20.21 14.94
C ALA A 2 -6.76 -19.02 15.62
N ILE A 3 -6.13 -18.51 16.68
CA ILE A 3 -6.42 -17.17 17.18
C ILE A 3 -5.50 -16.27 16.33
N CYS A 4 -6.03 -15.68 15.27
CA CYS A 4 -5.25 -14.82 14.37
C CYS A 4 -5.18 -13.40 14.97
N ASP A 5 -4.42 -13.31 16.04
CA ASP A 5 -4.05 -12.11 16.78
C ASP A 5 -2.81 -11.47 16.15
N THR A 6 -2.89 -10.90 14.94
CA THR A 6 -1.66 -10.40 14.33
C THR A 6 -1.81 -9.05 13.68
N TRP A 7 -1.56 -8.01 14.48
CA TRP A 7 -0.58 -6.93 14.28
C TRP A 7 0.29 -6.84 15.56
N PRO A 8 1.45 -6.14 15.57
CA PRO A 8 2.17 -5.90 16.81
C PRO A 8 1.24 -5.33 17.88
N ALA A 9 1.35 -5.85 19.09
CA ALA A 9 0.47 -5.51 20.20
C ALA A 9 -1.03 -5.86 20.06
N TYR A 10 -1.40 -6.79 19.17
CA TYR A 10 -2.78 -7.27 18.99
C TYR A 10 -3.79 -6.20 18.52
N ARG A 11 -3.29 -5.08 17.97
CA ARG A 11 -4.10 -3.93 17.55
C ARG A 11 -4.03 -3.77 16.04
N GLN A 12 -5.07 -4.24 15.34
CA GLN A 12 -5.25 -4.06 13.89
C GLN A 12 -6.11 -2.81 13.63
N ASP A 13 -5.55 -1.64 13.91
CA ASP A 13 -6.24 -0.36 13.74
C ASP A 13 -5.79 0.37 12.48
N TRP A 14 -6.57 1.38 12.12
CA TRP A 14 -6.39 2.16 10.90
C TRP A 14 -6.78 3.60 11.15
N CYS A 15 -6.04 4.53 10.56
CA CYS A 15 -6.39 5.94 10.52
C CYS A 15 -7.06 6.27 9.19
N VAL A 16 -8.18 6.99 9.27
CA VAL A 16 -8.82 7.63 8.12
C VAL A 16 -8.60 9.13 8.25
N ILE A 17 -7.86 9.72 7.32
CA ILE A 17 -7.50 11.13 7.33
C ILE A 17 -8.14 11.78 6.10
N HIS A 18 -9.10 12.67 6.34
CA HIS A 18 -9.67 13.52 5.29
C HIS A 18 -8.72 14.66 4.96
N ARG A 19 -8.46 14.87 3.67
CA ARG A 19 -7.51 15.88 3.17
C ARG A 19 -8.24 16.91 2.30
N ASP A 20 -7.52 17.97 1.98
CA ASP A 20 -8.00 19.03 1.09
C ASP A 20 -8.44 18.47 -0.27
N ALA A 21 -9.31 19.21 -0.97
CA ALA A 21 -9.85 18.84 -2.27
C ALA A 21 -10.61 17.49 -2.33
N GLY A 22 -11.03 16.94 -1.17
CA GLY A 22 -11.85 15.74 -1.10
C GLY A 22 -11.07 14.42 -1.03
N TYR A 23 -9.74 14.48 -0.94
CA TYR A 23 -8.89 13.30 -0.85
C TYR A 23 -9.09 12.58 0.50
N THR A 24 -8.95 11.26 0.50
CA THR A 24 -8.96 10.44 1.73
C THR A 24 -7.69 9.62 1.80
N LEU A 25 -6.98 9.72 2.91
CA LEU A 25 -5.78 8.94 3.21
C LEU A 25 -6.12 7.88 4.24
N LEU A 26 -5.89 6.62 3.87
CA LEU A 26 -5.98 5.47 4.75
C LEU A 26 -4.56 5.09 5.20
N VAL A 27 -4.37 4.91 6.50
CA VAL A 27 -3.05 4.54 7.06
C VAL A 27 -3.24 3.39 8.04
N THR A 28 -2.32 2.43 8.04
CA THR A 28 -2.22 1.45 9.13
C THR A 28 -1.89 2.16 10.45
N ASP A 29 -2.50 1.75 11.56
CA ASP A 29 -2.14 2.19 12.93
C ASP A 29 -1.81 0.99 13.82
N GLY A 30 -0.54 0.58 13.82
CA GLY A 30 -0.05 -0.42 14.75
C GLY A 30 0.96 -1.41 14.21
N LEU A 31 1.31 -1.38 12.92
CA LEU A 31 2.46 -2.14 12.43
C LEU A 31 3.77 -1.66 13.07
N SER A 32 3.81 -0.43 13.56
CA SER A 32 4.92 0.14 14.32
C SER A 32 4.80 0.01 15.85
N ASN A 33 3.74 -0.62 16.37
CA ASN A 33 3.59 -0.81 17.81
C ASN A 33 4.66 -1.78 18.35
N PRO A 34 5.21 -1.54 19.56
CA PRO A 34 6.11 -2.50 20.19
C PRO A 34 5.48 -3.89 20.33
N PHE A 35 6.28 -4.95 20.18
CA PHE A 35 5.79 -6.31 20.41
C PHE A 35 5.50 -6.54 21.90
N ILE A 36 4.24 -6.80 22.27
CA ILE A 36 3.87 -7.11 23.67
C ILE A 36 4.64 -8.31 24.23
N SER A 37 4.99 -9.28 23.38
CA SER A 37 5.72 -10.48 23.79
C SER A 37 7.21 -10.25 24.04
N ARG A 38 7.74 -9.05 23.81
CA ARG A 38 9.16 -8.69 23.99
C ARG A 38 9.27 -7.63 25.08
N MET A 39 10.25 -7.79 25.98
CA MET A 39 10.47 -6.81 27.05
C MET A 39 11.31 -5.63 26.57
N GLU A 40 12.09 -5.80 25.51
CA GLU A 40 12.93 -4.75 24.96
C GLU A 40 12.11 -3.72 24.17
N PRO A 41 12.41 -2.41 24.29
CA PRO A 41 11.84 -1.39 23.42
C PRO A 41 12.01 -1.76 21.94
N SER A 42 10.93 -1.66 21.18
CA SER A 42 10.93 -1.97 19.74
C SER A 42 9.93 -1.08 19.02
N VAL A 43 10.25 -0.74 17.77
CA VAL A 43 9.36 0.02 16.87
C VAL A 43 8.44 -0.94 16.09
N GLY A 44 8.06 -2.08 16.68
CA GLY A 44 7.35 -3.14 15.98
C GLY A 44 8.06 -3.56 14.69
N PHE A 45 7.36 -3.46 13.56
CA PHE A 45 7.93 -3.68 12.23
C PHE A 45 8.67 -2.46 11.66
N GLY A 46 8.59 -1.28 12.28
CA GLY A 46 9.21 -0.04 11.81
C GLY A 46 8.56 0.54 10.57
N LEU A 47 7.29 0.18 10.32
CA LEU A 47 6.55 0.46 9.10
C LEU A 47 5.13 0.90 9.44
N GLU A 48 4.58 1.81 8.64
CA GLU A 48 3.15 1.95 8.41
C GLU A 48 2.91 2.08 6.90
N PHE A 49 1.80 1.55 6.41
CA PHE A 49 1.36 1.69 5.03
C PHE A 49 0.31 2.78 4.87
N ALA A 50 0.39 3.50 3.76
CA ALA A 50 -0.53 4.59 3.42
C ALA A 50 -1.10 4.42 2.01
N LEU A 51 -2.41 4.56 1.86
CA LEU A 51 -3.10 4.55 0.57
C LEU A 51 -3.99 5.79 0.48
N GLU A 52 -3.81 6.59 -0.57
CA GLU A 52 -4.58 7.81 -0.80
C GLU A 52 -5.57 7.62 -1.96
N THR A 53 -6.79 8.11 -1.76
CA THR A 53 -7.84 8.23 -2.78
C THR A 53 -8.12 9.71 -3.03
N ASP A 54 -8.52 10.02 -4.25
CA ASP A 54 -8.90 11.36 -4.73
C ASP A 54 -10.33 11.77 -4.37
N GLN A 55 -11.07 10.86 -3.73
CA GLN A 55 -12.47 11.05 -3.35
C GLN A 55 -12.76 10.55 -1.94
N PRO A 56 -13.82 11.06 -1.29
CA PRO A 56 -14.28 10.57 -0.01
C PRO A 56 -14.78 9.12 -0.08
N LEU A 57 -14.51 8.34 0.97
CA LEU A 57 -14.98 6.97 1.10
C LEU A 57 -16.21 6.92 2.03
N LYS A 58 -17.37 6.52 1.50
CA LYS A 58 -18.64 6.46 2.28
C LYS A 58 -18.67 5.31 3.30
N ALA A 59 -18.16 4.14 2.91
CA ALA A 59 -18.09 2.94 3.75
C ALA A 59 -16.65 2.41 3.73
N VAL A 60 -15.77 3.01 4.52
CA VAL A 60 -14.31 2.74 4.48
C VAL A 60 -14.02 1.25 4.61
N GLY A 61 -14.57 0.57 5.62
CA GLY A 61 -14.31 -0.85 5.87
C GLY A 61 -14.77 -1.81 4.76
N GLU A 62 -15.68 -1.36 3.89
CA GLU A 62 -16.18 -2.13 2.74
C GLU A 62 -15.57 -1.65 1.41
N SER A 63 -14.76 -0.59 1.46
CA SER A 63 -14.20 0.02 0.28
C SER A 63 -13.03 -0.81 -0.26
N TRP A 64 -12.96 -0.96 -1.58
CA TRP A 64 -11.84 -1.65 -2.22
C TRP A 64 -10.45 -1.07 -1.88
N PRO A 65 -10.26 0.26 -1.67
CA PRO A 65 -8.98 0.81 -1.24
C PRO A 65 -8.56 0.30 0.13
N PHE A 66 -9.51 0.22 1.08
CA PHE A 66 -9.27 -0.38 2.39
C PHE A 66 -8.91 -1.86 2.28
N MET A 67 -9.61 -2.63 1.44
CA MET A 67 -9.28 -4.06 1.22
C MET A 67 -7.86 -4.26 0.67
N ILE A 68 -7.38 -3.37 -0.21
CA ILE A 68 -5.98 -3.41 -0.69
C ILE A 68 -5.01 -3.13 0.47
N LEU A 69 -5.26 -2.06 1.24
CA LEU A 69 -4.44 -1.68 2.37
C LEU A 69 -4.35 -2.84 3.40
N GLU A 70 -5.50 -3.46 3.71
CA GLU A 70 -5.60 -4.61 4.60
C GLU A 70 -4.79 -5.81 4.12
N ARG A 71 -4.95 -6.18 2.84
CA ARG A 71 -4.24 -7.33 2.27
C ARG A 71 -2.73 -7.12 2.26
N VAL A 72 -2.27 -5.93 1.92
CA VAL A 72 -0.84 -5.61 1.93
C VAL A 72 -0.27 -5.63 3.36
N ALA A 73 -1.00 -5.11 4.34
CA ALA A 73 -0.58 -5.19 5.73
C ALA A 73 -0.48 -6.65 6.20
N ASN A 74 -1.45 -7.50 5.85
CA ASN A 74 -1.42 -8.93 6.17
C ASN A 74 -0.24 -9.65 5.52
N GLU A 75 0.11 -9.31 4.27
CA GLU A 75 1.31 -9.82 3.60
C GLU A 75 2.59 -9.40 4.35
N ALA A 76 2.67 -8.16 4.82
CA ALA A 76 3.82 -7.69 5.60
C ALA A 76 3.92 -8.36 6.98
N VAL A 77 2.81 -8.61 7.64
CA VAL A 77 2.77 -9.34 8.91
C VAL A 77 3.28 -10.77 8.71
N THR A 78 2.81 -11.43 7.66
CA THR A 78 3.09 -12.85 7.39
C THR A 78 4.50 -13.06 6.83
N HIS A 79 4.97 -12.18 5.96
CA HIS A 79 6.18 -12.41 5.16
C HIS A 79 7.25 -11.33 5.41
N GLU A 80 8.39 -11.76 5.99
CA GLU A 80 9.54 -10.88 6.24
C GLU A 80 10.05 -10.21 4.97
N ARG A 81 10.07 -10.94 3.84
CA ARG A 81 10.47 -10.40 2.53
C ARG A 81 9.67 -9.16 2.14
N VAL A 82 8.38 -9.10 2.46
CA VAL A 82 7.52 -7.94 2.16
C VAL A 82 7.92 -6.76 3.02
N ARG A 83 8.19 -6.98 4.32
CA ARG A 83 8.66 -5.93 5.23
C ARG A 83 10.00 -5.36 4.79
N GLU A 84 10.98 -6.21 4.55
CA GLU A 84 12.32 -5.76 4.16
C GLU A 84 12.31 -5.11 2.78
N GLY A 85 11.53 -5.65 1.84
CA GLY A 85 11.30 -5.01 0.55
C GLY A 85 10.71 -3.60 0.67
N ALA A 86 9.67 -3.44 1.48
CA ALA A 86 9.05 -2.14 1.75
C ALA A 86 10.01 -1.14 2.42
N LYS A 87 10.92 -1.61 3.28
CA LYS A 87 11.96 -0.77 3.90
C LYS A 87 13.03 -0.32 2.91
N MET A 88 13.41 -1.17 1.97
CA MET A 88 14.47 -0.89 1.00
C MET A 88 14.06 0.12 -0.09
N GLY A 89 12.75 0.30 -0.34
CA GLY A 89 12.24 1.29 -1.29
C GLY A 89 11.11 0.76 -2.15
N LEU A 90 11.26 0.87 -3.48
CA LEU A 90 10.24 0.39 -4.42
C LEU A 90 10.18 -1.13 -4.40
N PHE A 91 9.02 -1.67 -4.05
CA PHE A 91 8.77 -3.10 -3.94
C PHE A 91 7.39 -3.42 -4.53
N SER A 92 7.24 -4.56 -5.18
CA SER A 92 5.96 -4.96 -5.76
C SER A 92 5.55 -6.35 -5.32
N LEU A 93 4.25 -6.54 -5.14
CA LEU A 93 3.62 -7.81 -4.78
C LEU A 93 2.25 -7.92 -5.43
N ALA A 94 1.70 -9.13 -5.48
CA ALA A 94 0.33 -9.37 -5.86
C ALA A 94 -0.49 -9.76 -4.62
N VAL A 95 -1.73 -9.29 -4.54
CA VAL A 95 -2.70 -9.68 -3.51
C VAL A 95 -3.96 -10.23 -4.17
N SER A 96 -4.80 -10.95 -3.41
CA SER A 96 -6.08 -11.45 -3.94
C SER A 96 -6.93 -10.33 -4.55
N GLY A 97 -7.56 -10.59 -5.69
CA GLY A 97 -8.48 -9.69 -6.38
C GLY A 97 -9.95 -9.81 -5.93
N LYS A 98 -10.26 -10.73 -5.00
CA LYS A 98 -11.65 -10.98 -4.58
C LYS A 98 -12.29 -9.70 -4.01
N GLY A 99 -13.45 -9.31 -4.53
CA GLY A 99 -14.18 -8.11 -4.07
C GLY A 99 -13.58 -6.77 -4.54
N LEU A 100 -12.54 -6.80 -5.39
CA LEU A 100 -11.95 -5.58 -5.97
C LEU A 100 -12.55 -5.29 -7.36
N PRO A 101 -12.44 -4.03 -7.85
CA PRO A 101 -12.89 -3.67 -9.20
C PRO A 101 -12.26 -4.55 -10.28
N LYS A 102 -13.09 -5.09 -11.18
CA LYS A 102 -12.63 -5.97 -12.26
C LYS A 102 -11.54 -5.35 -13.15
N SER A 103 -11.54 -4.02 -13.27
CA SER A 103 -10.53 -3.26 -14.02
C SER A 103 -9.12 -3.35 -13.42
N LEU A 104 -8.98 -3.68 -12.13
CA LEU A 104 -7.70 -3.85 -11.44
C LEU A 104 -7.25 -5.32 -11.41
N VAL A 105 -8.20 -6.25 -11.53
CA VAL A 105 -7.95 -7.69 -11.36
C VAL A 105 -7.39 -8.28 -12.66
N ASN A 106 -6.23 -8.94 -12.56
CA ASN A 106 -5.59 -9.62 -13.67
C ASN A 106 -6.22 -11.00 -13.96
N GLU A 107 -5.72 -11.68 -14.99
CA GLU A 107 -6.21 -13.01 -15.41
C GLU A 107 -6.06 -14.09 -14.32
N ASP A 108 -5.08 -13.93 -13.42
CA ASP A 108 -4.83 -14.82 -12.28
C ASP A 108 -5.77 -14.52 -11.08
N GLY A 109 -6.69 -13.57 -11.21
CA GLY A 109 -7.59 -13.18 -10.12
C GLY A 109 -6.89 -12.38 -9.01
N GLN A 110 -5.78 -11.71 -9.34
CA GLN A 110 -4.95 -10.93 -8.42
C GLN A 110 -4.91 -9.45 -8.80
N VAL A 111 -4.53 -8.60 -7.85
CA VAL A 111 -4.20 -7.18 -8.11
C VAL A 111 -2.73 -6.98 -7.81
N GLY A 112 -2.01 -6.42 -8.78
CA GLY A 112 -0.64 -5.97 -8.60
C GLY A 112 -0.59 -4.71 -7.75
N VAL A 113 0.37 -4.63 -6.84
CA VAL A 113 0.56 -3.50 -5.94
C VAL A 113 2.02 -3.06 -5.98
N LEU A 114 2.24 -1.74 -6.02
CA LEU A 114 3.54 -1.11 -5.88
C LEU A 114 3.62 -0.38 -4.54
N LEU A 115 4.69 -0.64 -3.79
CA LEU A 115 4.99 -0.03 -2.51
C LEU A 115 6.11 1.00 -2.64
N GLY A 116 6.07 2.04 -1.82
CA GLY A 116 7.18 2.99 -1.65
C GLY A 116 7.31 4.01 -2.79
N VAL A 117 6.22 4.28 -3.51
CA VAL A 117 6.16 5.37 -4.48
C VAL A 117 6.29 6.71 -3.76
N GLU A 118 7.26 7.53 -4.16
CA GLU A 118 7.46 8.82 -3.51
C GLU A 118 6.20 9.70 -3.65
N SER A 119 5.66 10.15 -2.52
CA SER A 119 4.62 11.16 -2.45
C SER A 119 5.26 12.54 -2.24
N ARG A 120 4.67 13.56 -2.87
CA ARG A 120 5.08 14.96 -2.65
C ARG A 120 4.51 15.55 -1.36
N THR A 121 3.46 14.94 -0.82
CA THR A 121 2.65 15.50 0.27
C THR A 121 2.68 14.67 1.54
N LEU A 122 3.28 13.48 1.51
CA LEU A 122 3.44 12.60 2.66
C LEU A 122 4.92 12.52 3.07
N PRO A 123 5.21 12.49 4.38
CA PRO A 123 6.56 12.22 4.85
C PRO A 123 6.99 10.79 4.48
N ARG A 124 8.30 10.56 4.30
CA ARG A 124 8.84 9.20 4.09
C ARG A 124 8.97 8.41 5.38
N GLN A 125 9.11 9.12 6.50
CA GLN A 125 9.29 8.57 7.83
C GLN A 125 8.82 9.59 8.88
N PHE A 126 8.53 9.11 10.08
CA PHE A 126 8.20 9.94 11.23
C PHE A 126 8.76 9.31 12.51
N SER A 127 9.05 10.15 13.50
CA SER A 127 9.60 9.72 14.79
C SER A 127 8.47 9.31 15.74
N THR A 128 8.71 8.23 16.49
CA THR A 128 7.89 7.82 17.65
C THR A 128 8.78 7.75 18.89
N PRO A 129 8.21 7.67 20.11
CA PRO A 129 9.01 7.42 21.31
C PRO A 129 9.85 6.13 21.28
N PHE A 130 9.51 5.19 20.39
CA PHE A 130 10.17 3.89 20.27
C PHE A 130 11.13 3.79 19.06
N GLY A 131 11.24 4.85 18.26
CA GLY A 131 12.15 4.91 17.10
C GLY A 131 11.52 5.50 15.84
N GLU A 132 12.28 5.48 14.75
CA GLU A 132 11.83 5.94 13.44
C GLU A 132 10.91 4.90 12.77
N VAL A 133 9.79 5.38 12.24
CA VAL A 133 8.83 4.59 11.47
C VAL A 133 8.85 5.06 10.03
N ARG A 134 9.00 4.12 9.10
CA ARG A 134 8.89 4.42 7.67
C ARG A 134 7.42 4.38 7.23
N LEU A 135 6.98 5.46 6.57
CA LEU A 135 5.67 5.51 5.94
C LEU A 135 5.80 5.06 4.47
N VAL A 136 5.16 3.95 4.13
CA VAL A 136 5.26 3.33 2.80
C VAL A 136 3.94 3.50 2.07
N THR A 137 3.96 4.23 0.96
CA THR A 137 2.77 4.39 0.12
C THR A 137 2.43 3.10 -0.60
N ILE A 138 1.14 2.89 -0.84
CA ILE A 138 0.58 1.80 -1.63
C ILE A 138 -0.05 2.38 -2.89
N LYS A 139 0.27 1.79 -4.02
CA LYS A 139 -0.41 2.01 -5.30
C LYS A 139 -0.93 0.69 -5.87
N ALA A 140 -2.25 0.60 -6.06
CA ALA A 140 -2.84 -0.45 -6.89
C ALA A 140 -2.46 -0.22 -8.37
N LEU A 141 -2.16 -1.30 -9.08
CA LEU A 141 -1.75 -1.27 -10.48
C LEU A 141 -2.86 -1.81 -11.38
N LEU A 142 -3.00 -1.20 -12.56
CA LEU A 142 -3.77 -1.81 -13.65
C LEU A 142 -3.06 -3.10 -14.11
N PRO A 143 -3.77 -4.07 -14.71
CA PRO A 143 -3.16 -5.29 -15.22
C PRO A 143 -1.97 -5.03 -16.18
N THR A 144 -2.09 -4.03 -17.05
CA THR A 144 -1.02 -3.63 -17.97
C THR A 144 0.20 -3.02 -17.27
N GLU A 145 -0.02 -2.26 -16.19
CA GLU A 145 1.06 -1.74 -15.35
C GLU A 145 1.75 -2.87 -14.57
N TRP A 146 0.98 -3.84 -14.09
CA TRP A 146 1.49 -5.04 -13.40
C TRP A 146 2.37 -5.89 -14.32
N GLU A 147 1.93 -6.15 -15.55
CA GLU A 147 2.76 -6.83 -16.55
C GLU A 147 4.06 -6.10 -16.81
N TYR A 148 4.02 -4.78 -16.93
CA TYR A 148 5.23 -3.97 -17.11
C TYR A 148 6.18 -4.11 -15.93
N VAL A 149 5.66 -4.04 -14.70
CA VAL A 149 6.42 -4.26 -13.46
C VAL A 149 7.09 -5.63 -13.46
N LEU A 150 6.37 -6.69 -13.82
CA LEU A 150 6.94 -8.03 -13.91
C LEU A 150 8.04 -8.10 -14.97
N LYS A 151 7.82 -7.56 -16.17
CA LYS A 151 8.81 -7.54 -17.26
C LYS A 151 10.11 -6.83 -16.86
N VAL A 152 10.03 -5.72 -16.11
CA VAL A 152 11.21 -4.97 -15.67
C VAL A 152 11.84 -5.55 -14.40
N GLY A 153 11.05 -6.07 -13.46
CA GLY A 153 11.56 -6.67 -12.22
C GLY A 153 12.50 -7.86 -12.45
N HIS A 154 12.36 -8.54 -13.60
CA HIS A 154 13.24 -9.63 -14.03
C HIS A 154 14.54 -9.15 -14.72
N GLN A 155 14.75 -7.85 -14.91
CA GLN A 155 15.97 -7.31 -15.51
C GLN A 155 17.03 -6.95 -14.44
N PRO A 156 18.34 -7.11 -14.75
CA PRO A 156 19.44 -6.81 -13.81
C PRO A 156 19.56 -5.34 -13.38
N HIS A 157 18.70 -4.43 -13.89
CA HIS A 157 18.60 -3.01 -13.50
C HIS A 157 17.21 -2.62 -12.94
N GLY A 158 16.50 -3.59 -12.33
CA GLY A 158 15.11 -3.51 -11.83
C GLY A 158 14.63 -2.17 -11.24
N PRO A 159 15.39 -1.47 -10.37
CA PRO A 159 14.95 -0.20 -9.77
C PRO A 159 14.63 0.91 -10.79
N SER A 160 15.24 0.86 -11.97
CA SER A 160 15.11 1.91 -12.99
C SER A 160 13.76 1.89 -13.71
N GLY A 161 13.15 0.72 -13.92
CA GLY A 161 11.85 0.65 -14.59
C GLY A 161 10.67 0.93 -13.67
N PHE A 162 10.77 0.60 -12.37
CA PHE A 162 9.78 1.08 -11.39
C PHE A 162 9.72 2.60 -11.39
N ARG A 163 10.88 3.27 -11.40
CA ARG A 163 10.95 4.75 -11.51
C ARG A 163 10.39 5.28 -12.82
N ARG A 164 10.53 4.55 -13.94
CA ARG A 164 9.93 4.93 -15.23
C ARG A 164 8.41 4.82 -15.22
N LEU A 165 7.85 3.75 -14.64
CA LEU A 165 6.40 3.61 -14.48
C LEU A 165 5.83 4.78 -13.68
N VAL A 166 6.42 5.06 -12.52
CA VAL A 166 6.05 6.19 -11.66
C VAL A 166 6.17 7.51 -12.42
N ARG A 167 7.28 7.74 -13.14
CA ARG A 167 7.50 8.96 -13.93
C ARG A 167 6.49 9.13 -15.07
N ALA A 168 6.17 8.07 -15.80
CA ALA A 168 5.19 8.11 -16.89
C ALA A 168 3.81 8.53 -16.38
N GLN A 169 3.43 8.07 -15.19
CA GLN A 169 2.16 8.42 -14.57
C GLN A 169 2.13 9.86 -14.06
N TYR A 170 3.21 10.34 -13.45
CA TYR A 170 3.34 11.77 -13.08
C TYR A 170 3.33 12.71 -14.29
N LEU A 171 3.78 12.25 -15.46
CA LEU A 171 3.71 13.02 -16.71
C LEU A 171 2.34 12.92 -17.40
N ALA A 172 1.52 11.92 -17.06
CA ALA A 172 0.15 11.75 -17.55
C ALA A 172 -0.92 12.45 -16.68
N LEU A 173 -0.53 13.06 -15.55
CA LEU A 173 -1.40 13.80 -14.64
C LEU A 173 -1.42 15.29 -15.01
N PRO A 174 -2.21 15.66 -16.02
CA PRO A 174 -3.30 16.59 -15.72
C PRO A 174 -4.71 15.99 -15.88
N GLU A 175 -4.88 14.81 -16.49
CA GLU A 175 -6.21 14.42 -17.03
C GLU A 175 -6.72 13.03 -16.62
N LEU A 176 -5.91 12.13 -16.05
CA LEU A 176 -6.25 10.69 -16.09
C LEU A 176 -6.93 10.08 -14.84
N ILE A 177 -7.41 10.88 -13.88
CA ILE A 177 -8.20 10.35 -12.75
C ILE A 177 -9.72 10.46 -13.01
N HIS A 178 -10.15 11.15 -14.07
CA HIS A 178 -11.57 11.39 -14.32
C HIS A 178 -12.37 10.22 -14.91
N ASP A 179 -11.75 9.14 -15.41
CA ASP A 179 -12.44 8.25 -16.37
C ASP A 179 -12.76 6.83 -15.88
N ILE A 180 -12.62 6.53 -14.58
CA ILE A 180 -13.04 5.21 -14.05
C ILE A 180 -14.55 5.17 -13.70
N ASP A 181 -15.24 6.31 -13.61
CA ASP A 181 -16.63 6.38 -13.15
C ASP A 181 -17.66 6.91 -14.19
N THR A 182 -17.27 7.08 -15.46
CA THR A 182 -18.13 7.69 -16.50
C THR A 182 -18.46 6.78 -17.67
N ARG A 183 -18.83 5.52 -17.43
CA ARG A 183 -19.55 4.73 -18.45
C ARG A 183 -20.89 4.20 -17.92
N PRO A 184 -22.03 4.75 -18.40
CA PRO A 184 -23.32 4.14 -18.14
C PRO A 184 -23.41 2.83 -18.93
N GLY A 185 -23.76 1.75 -18.24
CA GLY A 185 -24.36 0.55 -18.85
C GLY A 185 -25.85 0.74 -19.02
#